data_AF-I8W1Y3-F1
#
_entry.id   AF-I8W1Y3-F1
#
_cell.length_a   1.000
_cell.length_b   1.000
_cell.length_c   1.000
_cell.angle_alpha   90.00
_cell.angle_beta   90.00
_cell.angle_gamma   90.00
#
_symmetry.space_group_name_H-M   'P 1'
#
loop_
_entity.id
_entity.type
_entity.pdbx_description
1 polymer ?
#
loop_
_entity_poly.entity_id
_entity_poly.type
_entity_poly.pdbx_seq_one_letter_code
_entity_poly.pdbx_strand_id
1 'polypeptide(L)'
;MKSIQVNPFIIGAYAGSHYFCDCERETDELVQDLTNVRNVVLVAQRRMGKTGLLLHTFHQEKISKHYNVFFIDIFATASVREFVYAFGNAIIDQLKPRGRKFLDRFFKP
;
A
#
# COMPACT_ATOMS: atom_id res chain seq x y z
N MET A 1 -8.15 41.90 3.27
CA MET A 1 -8.11 40.45 3.55
C MET A 1 -7.14 39.81 2.57
N LYS A 2 -6.03 39.22 3.02
CA LYS A 2 -5.09 38.50 2.14
C LYS A 2 -5.74 37.17 1.75
N SER A 3 -5.96 36.94 0.46
CA SER A 3 -6.35 35.63 -0.05
C SER A 3 -5.24 34.64 0.28
N ILE A 4 -5.55 33.60 1.06
CA ILE A 4 -4.65 32.48 1.25
C ILE A 4 -4.51 31.80 -0.11
N GLN A 5 -3.36 31.97 -0.76
CA GLN A 5 -3.06 31.29 -2.00
C GLN A 5 -2.78 29.83 -1.66
N VAL A 6 -3.77 28.97 -1.94
CA VAL A 6 -3.63 27.53 -1.74
C VAL A 6 -2.77 26.98 -2.88
N ASN A 7 -1.76 26.18 -2.54
CA ASN A 7 -0.92 25.54 -3.54
C ASN A 7 -1.76 24.56 -4.37
N PRO A 8 -1.87 24.73 -5.71
CA PRO A 8 -2.65 23.83 -6.54
C PRO A 8 -1.95 22.48 -6.78
N PHE A 9 -0.66 22.36 -6.44
CA PHE A 9 0.14 21.16 -6.63
C PHE A 9 0.08 20.26 -5.40
N ILE A 10 -0.13 18.97 -5.64
CA ILE A 10 -0.07 17.96 -4.58
C ILE A 10 1.40 17.64 -4.32
N ILE A 11 1.91 18.10 -3.18
CA ILE A 11 3.28 17.84 -2.72
C ILE A 11 3.22 16.64 -1.75
N GLY A 12 3.19 15.42 -2.28
CA GLY A 12 3.12 14.18 -1.49
C GLY A 12 3.46 12.95 -2.33
N ALA A 13 3.81 11.83 -1.68
CA ALA A 13 4.31 10.64 -2.37
C ALA A 13 3.23 9.93 -3.23
N TYR A 14 2.01 9.83 -2.71
CA TYR A 14 0.86 9.26 -3.41
C TYR A 14 -0.41 9.97 -2.96
N ALA A 15 -1.20 10.46 -3.92
CA ALA A 15 -2.36 11.31 -3.67
C ALA A 15 -3.70 10.64 -4.02
N GLY A 16 -3.70 9.34 -4.30
CA GLY A 16 -4.86 8.59 -4.75
C GLY A 16 -4.88 8.33 -6.25
N SER A 17 -5.69 7.35 -6.67
CA SER A 17 -5.69 6.83 -8.05
C SER A 17 -6.03 7.88 -9.10
N HIS A 18 -6.87 8.87 -8.78
CA HIS A 18 -7.23 9.94 -9.71
C HIS A 18 -6.03 10.80 -10.15
N TYR A 19 -5.01 10.93 -9.29
CA TYR A 19 -3.82 11.73 -9.54
C TYR A 19 -2.60 10.88 -9.90
N PHE A 20 -2.77 9.57 -10.06
CA PHE A 20 -1.70 8.68 -10.45
C PHE A 20 -1.74 8.51 -11.96
N CYS A 21 -0.70 9.03 -12.62
CA CYS A 21 -0.58 9.03 -14.07
C CYS A 21 0.52 8.07 -14.50
N ASP A 22 0.47 7.68 -15.77
CA ASP A 22 1.39 6.73 -16.38
C ASP A 22 1.39 5.37 -15.64
N CYS A 23 2.29 4.47 -16.02
CA CYS A 23 2.40 3.13 -15.42
C CYS A 23 1.14 2.24 -15.52
N GLU A 24 0.27 2.45 -16.51
CA GLU A 24 -0.91 1.60 -16.73
C GLU A 24 -0.52 0.13 -16.96
N ARG A 25 0.47 -0.08 -17.84
CA ARG A 25 0.98 -1.43 -18.14
C ARG A 25 1.60 -2.10 -16.92
N GLU A 26 2.45 -1.39 -16.18
CA GLU A 26 3.08 -1.90 -14.96
C GLU A 26 2.04 -2.21 -13.88
N THR A 27 0.97 -1.40 -13.78
CA THR A 27 -0.16 -1.65 -12.88
C THR A 27 -0.87 -2.93 -13.27
N ASP A 28 -1.20 -3.11 -14.56
CA ASP A 28 -1.86 -4.31 -15.06
C ASP A 28 -1.02 -5.58 -14.83
N GLU A 29 0.28 -5.51 -15.11
CA GLU A 29 1.23 -6.60 -14.87
C GLU A 29 1.27 -6.96 -13.37
N LEU A 30 1.36 -5.97 -12.48
CA LEU A 30 1.35 -6.22 -11.04
C LEU A 30 0.02 -6.79 -10.55
N VAL A 31 -1.12 -6.30 -11.02
CA VAL A 31 -2.43 -6.85 -10.68
C VAL A 31 -2.52 -8.31 -11.13
N GLN A 32 -2.05 -8.62 -12.34
CA GLN A 32 -2.04 -9.98 -12.86
C GLN A 32 -1.13 -10.89 -12.03
N ASP A 33 0.09 -10.46 -11.70
CA ASP A 33 1.00 -11.27 -10.90
C ASP A 33 0.45 -11.53 -9.49
N LEU A 34 -0.11 -10.51 -8.83
CA LEU A 34 -0.67 -10.63 -7.48
C LEU A 34 -1.92 -11.52 -7.44
N THR A 35 -2.82 -11.38 -8.42
CA THR A 35 -4.03 -12.22 -8.51
C THR A 35 -3.69 -13.69 -8.81
N ASN A 36 -2.54 -13.95 -9.44
CA ASN A 36 -1.99 -15.28 -9.66
C ASN A 36 -1.06 -15.78 -8.54
N VAL A 37 -1.05 -15.11 -7.38
CA VAL A 37 -0.30 -15.51 -6.17
C VAL A 37 1.21 -15.63 -6.45
N ARG A 38 1.75 -14.74 -7.28
CA ARG A 38 3.19 -14.67 -7.55
C ARG A 38 3.91 -13.76 -6.56
N ASN A 39 5.12 -14.16 -6.17
CA ASN A 39 6.03 -13.29 -5.44
C ASN A 39 6.74 -12.36 -6.44
N VAL A 40 6.63 -11.05 -6.22
CA VAL A 40 7.17 -10.02 -7.13
C VAL A 40 8.20 -9.17 -6.42
N VAL A 41 9.32 -8.90 -7.11
CA VAL A 41 10.34 -7.94 -6.69
C VAL A 41 10.36 -6.78 -7.67
N LEU A 42 10.03 -5.57 -7.20
CA LEU A 42 10.02 -4.36 -8.02
C LEU A 42 11.36 -3.62 -7.93
N VAL A 43 12.11 -3.58 -9.03
CA VAL A 43 13.44 -2.94 -9.09
C VAL A 43 13.41 -1.74 -10.04
N ALA A 44 13.80 -0.57 -9.53
CA ALA A 44 13.96 0.66 -10.33
C ALA A 44 14.85 1.66 -9.58
N GLN A 45 15.35 2.68 -10.28
CA GLN A 45 16.16 3.76 -9.69
C GLN A 45 15.41 4.49 -8.55
N ARG A 46 16.16 5.23 -7.72
CA ARG A 46 15.60 6.02 -6.60
C ARG A 46 14.66 7.10 -7.17
N ARG A 47 13.51 7.33 -6.51
CA ARG A 47 12.48 8.31 -6.90
C ARG A 47 11.67 8.00 -8.17
N MET A 48 11.75 6.78 -8.71
CA MET A 48 10.91 6.32 -9.84
C MET A 48 9.45 5.94 -9.47
N GLY A 49 8.92 6.42 -8.33
CA GLY A 49 7.50 6.19 -8.01
C GLY A 49 7.09 4.78 -7.57
N LYS A 50 8.02 3.86 -7.29
CA LYS A 50 7.75 2.47 -6.85
C LYS A 50 6.67 2.33 -5.77
N THR A 51 6.77 3.12 -4.69
CA THR A 51 5.78 3.10 -3.61
C THR A 51 4.41 3.56 -4.10
N GLY A 52 4.36 4.59 -4.94
CA GLY A 52 3.12 5.07 -5.56
C GLY A 52 2.47 4.01 -6.44
N LEU A 53 3.26 3.30 -7.25
CA LEU A 53 2.78 2.20 -8.10
C LEU A 53 2.16 1.06 -7.29
N LEU A 54 2.81 0.64 -6.18
CA LEU A 54 2.25 -0.39 -5.30
C LEU A 54 0.93 0.08 -4.67
N LEU A 55 0.90 1.30 -4.11
CA LEU A 55 -0.32 1.84 -3.51
C LEU A 55 -1.45 1.95 -4.55
N HIS A 56 -1.14 2.44 -5.75
CA HIS A 56 -2.08 2.50 -6.87
C HIS A 56 -2.62 1.12 -7.25
N THR A 57 -1.74 0.11 -7.35
CA THR A 57 -2.12 -1.28 -7.61
C THR A 57 -3.08 -1.82 -6.55
N PHE A 58 -2.84 -1.51 -5.28
CA PHE A 58 -3.70 -1.95 -4.18
C PHE A 58 -5.08 -1.30 -4.19
N HIS A 59 -5.20 -0.09 -4.76
CA HIS A 59 -6.48 0.59 -4.96
C HIS A 59 -7.28 0.06 -6.14
N GLN A 60 -6.71 -0.77 -7.01
CA GLN A 60 -7.46 -1.38 -8.12
C GLN A 60 -8.58 -2.26 -7.58
N GLU A 61 -9.74 -2.25 -8.25
CA GLU A 61 -10.92 -2.96 -7.76
C GLU A 61 -10.67 -4.46 -7.60
N LYS A 62 -9.92 -5.05 -8.55
CA LYS A 62 -9.51 -6.46 -8.53
C LYS A 62 -8.73 -6.84 -7.27
N ILE A 63 -8.05 -5.88 -6.64
CA ILE A 63 -7.28 -6.10 -5.42
C ILE A 63 -8.11 -5.67 -4.20
N SER A 64 -8.50 -4.40 -4.14
CA SER A 64 -9.13 -3.77 -2.97
C SER A 64 -10.43 -4.44 -2.51
N LYS A 65 -11.24 -5.00 -3.42
CA LYS A 65 -12.51 -5.65 -3.08
C LYS A 65 -12.36 -7.11 -2.66
N HIS A 66 -11.24 -7.75 -3.01
CA HIS A 66 -11.08 -9.20 -2.92
C HIS A 66 -9.98 -9.64 -1.95
N TYR A 67 -9.04 -8.75 -1.62
CA TYR A 67 -7.87 -9.07 -0.82
C TYR A 67 -7.71 -8.13 0.37
N ASN A 68 -7.11 -8.66 1.45
CA ASN A 68 -6.58 -7.84 2.53
C ASN A 68 -5.13 -7.49 2.19
N VAL A 69 -4.81 -6.20 2.13
CA VAL A 69 -3.48 -5.74 1.73
C VAL A 69 -2.78 -5.04 2.87
N PHE A 70 -1.70 -5.66 3.36
CA PHE A 70 -0.86 -5.12 4.42
C PHE A 70 0.38 -4.45 3.82
N PHE A 71 0.49 -3.14 3.99
CA PHE A 71 1.69 -2.39 3.59
C PHE A 71 2.62 -2.23 4.79
N ILE A 72 3.84 -2.75 4.68
CA ILE A 72 4.78 -2.86 5.80
C ILE A 72 6.11 -2.26 5.35
N ASP A 73 6.45 -1.09 5.89
CA ASP A 73 7.77 -0.49 5.69
C ASP A 73 8.75 -1.08 6.71
N ILE A 74 9.72 -1.84 6.21
CA ILE A 74 10.74 -2.52 7.02
C ILE A 74 12.09 -1.80 6.97
N PHE A 75 12.20 -0.67 6.27
CA PHE A 75 13.48 0.02 6.07
C PHE A 75 14.14 0.45 7.39
N ALA A 76 13.34 0.85 8.37
CA ALA A 76 13.82 1.27 9.69
C ALA A 76 14.11 0.11 10.65
N THR A 77 13.85 -1.14 10.27
CA THR A 77 14.05 -2.30 11.15
C THR A 77 15.49 -2.80 11.10
N ALA A 78 16.11 -2.99 12.26
CA ALA A 78 17.51 -3.42 12.41
C ALA A 78 17.65 -4.84 12.98
N SER A 79 16.54 -5.49 13.36
CA SER A 79 16.55 -6.85 13.90
C SER A 79 15.28 -7.62 13.54
N VAL A 80 15.35 -8.96 13.65
CA VAL A 80 14.16 -9.83 13.49
C VAL A 80 13.07 -9.45 14.49
N ARG A 81 13.44 -9.06 15.71
CA ARG A 81 12.49 -8.62 16.73
C ARG A 81 11.73 -7.37 16.28
N GLU A 82 12.45 -6.38 15.76
CA GLU A 82 11.85 -5.15 15.23
C GLU A 82 10.99 -5.41 14.00
N PHE A 83 11.45 -6.28 13.09
CA PHE A 83 10.66 -6.73 11.95
C PHE A 83 9.35 -7.38 12.38
N VAL A 84 9.38 -8.34 13.31
CA VAL A 84 8.18 -9.00 13.83
C VAL A 84 7.22 -8.01 14.48
N TYR A 85 7.75 -7.03 15.22
CA TYR A 85 6.96 -5.97 15.82
C TYR A 85 6.29 -5.06 14.78
N ALA A 86 7.05 -4.58 13.78
CA ALA A 86 6.54 -3.76 12.68
C ALA A 86 5.48 -4.51 11.86
N PHE A 87 5.73 -5.79 11.57
CA PHE A 87 4.83 -6.66 10.84
C PHE A 87 3.49 -6.86 11.58
N GLY A 88 3.56 -7.23 12.87
CA GLY A 88 2.37 -7.43 13.70
C GLY A 88 1.54 -6.15 13.86
N ASN A 89 2.19 -5.02 14.11
CA ASN A 89 1.52 -3.73 14.23
C ASN A 89 0.82 -3.32 12.93
N ALA A 90 1.47 -3.46 11.79
CA ALA A 90 0.87 -3.10 10.50
C ALA A 90 -0.41 -3.90 10.21
N ILE A 91 -0.41 -5.20 10.54
CA ILE A 91 -1.61 -6.05 10.42
C ILE A 91 -2.71 -5.57 11.36
N ILE A 92 -2.39 -5.41 12.65
CA ILE A 92 -3.38 -5.04 13.66
C ILE A 92 -3.98 -3.66 13.36
N ASP A 93 -3.15 -2.67 12.99
CA ASP A 93 -3.59 -1.30 12.75
C ASP A 93 -4.53 -1.19 11.56
N GLN A 94 -4.30 -1.95 10.50
CA GLN A 94 -5.21 -2.00 9.36
C GLN A 94 -6.52 -2.74 9.66
N LEU A 95 -6.50 -3.75 10.54
CA LEU A 95 -7.70 -4.54 10.85
C LEU A 95 -8.54 -3.92 11.98
N LYS A 96 -7.94 -3.15 12.90
CA LYS A 96 -8.62 -2.47 14.03
C LYS A 96 -9.91 -1.76 13.63
N PRO A 97 -9.96 -0.94 12.56
CA PRO A 97 -11.19 -0.23 12.15
C PRO A 97 -12.35 -1.15 11.78
N ARG A 98 -12.09 -2.41 11.43
CA ARG A 98 -13.12 -3.41 11.06
C ARG A 98 -13.78 -4.06 12.27
N GLY A 99 -13.30 -3.78 13.47
CA GLY A 99 -13.89 -4.20 14.74
C GLY A 99 -13.42 -5.58 15.23
N ARG A 100 -13.66 -5.83 16.52
CA ARG A 100 -13.15 -6.99 17.25
C ARG A 100 -13.62 -8.33 16.66
N LYS A 101 -14.89 -8.43 16.24
CA LYS A 101 -15.44 -9.63 15.61
C LYS A 101 -14.68 -10.03 14.34
N PHE A 102 -14.22 -9.04 13.55
CA PHE A 102 -13.45 -9.32 12.35
C PHE A 102 -12.06 -9.85 12.71
N LEU A 103 -11.39 -9.22 13.67
CA LEU A 103 -10.08 -9.66 14.19
C LEU A 103 -10.15 -11.10 14.71
N ASP A 104 -11.15 -11.41 15.54
CA ASP A 104 -11.34 -12.73 16.12
C ASP A 104 -11.56 -13.80 15.03
N ARG A 105 -12.24 -13.44 13.92
CA ARG A 105 -12.41 -14.35 12.78
C ARG A 105 -11.12 -14.47 11.96
N PHE A 106 -10.37 -13.39 11.79
CA PHE A 106 -9.14 -13.37 10.99
C PHE A 106 -8.01 -14.19 11.63
N PHE A 107 -7.91 -14.16 12.96
CA PHE A 107 -6.89 -14.91 13.71
C PHE A 107 -7.35 -16.31 14.15
N LYS A 108 -8.55 -16.74 13.76
CA LYS A 108 -8.94 -18.14 13.94
C LYS A 108 -8.13 -19.01 12.96
N PRO A 109 -7.48 -20.08 13.45
CA PRO A 109 -6.75 -21.02 12.62
C PRO A 109 -7.67 -21.76 11.64
#